data_AF-A0A836W4P8-F1
#
_entry.id   AF-A0A836W4P8-F1
#
_cell.length_a   1.000
_cell.length_b   1.000
_cell.length_c   1.000
_cell.angle_alpha   90.00
_cell.angle_beta   90.00
_cell.angle_gamma   90.00
#
_symmetry.space_group_name_H-M   'P 1'
#
loop_
_entity.id
_entity.type
_entity.pdbx_description
1 polymer ?
#
loop_
_entity_poly.entity_id
_entity_poly.type
_entity_poly.pdbx_seq_one_letter_code
_entity_poly.pdbx_strand_id
1 'polypeptide(L)'
;RAEEAGYWQDLLEAGAIPLPPGCGPCIGLGAGLLKDGEVGISATNRNFKGRMGSPNADAYLASPAVVAASALSGYIDIPFPSDDVTPQGEIHHKEKPDQADAHVTIIEGFPAEISGEVIFCHQDNLNTDGIYPGKYTYQDDITPQKQAEVVMENYDPAFGKIVKEGDILAGGYNFGTGSSREQAATALKYRGLPLVVAGSFSETYKRNAINNGFLAIDCPPFIEMLKKRFGNDKLTVRTGIKARILFKEAMIEAESKRYPFAAVGEAAQSIIKAGGLENWVREQLEE
;
A
#
# COMPACT_ATOMS: atom_id res chain seq x y z
N ARG A 1 0.81 36.74 8.14
CA ARG A 1 2.23 36.34 8.32
C ARG A 1 3.01 36.32 7.01
N ALA A 2 2.76 35.41 6.05
CA ALA A 2 3.49 35.42 4.78
C ALA A 2 3.19 36.66 3.91
N GLU A 3 1.94 37.10 3.89
CA GLU A 3 1.53 38.36 3.25
C GLU A 3 2.14 39.59 3.94
N GLU A 4 1.99 39.68 5.27
CA GLU A 4 2.56 40.78 6.08
C GLU A 4 4.08 40.91 5.92
N ALA A 5 4.80 39.80 5.70
CA ALA A 5 6.24 39.77 5.49
C ALA A 5 6.67 40.03 4.04
N GLY A 6 5.72 40.22 3.10
CA GLY A 6 5.99 40.43 1.68
C GLY A 6 6.20 39.15 0.86
N TYR A 7 6.54 38.03 1.50
CA TYR A 7 6.87 36.76 0.81
C TYR A 7 5.78 36.25 -0.12
N TRP A 8 4.51 36.43 0.26
CA TRP A 8 3.39 36.03 -0.58
C TRP A 8 3.36 36.83 -1.89
N GLN A 9 3.57 38.14 -1.79
CA GLN A 9 3.55 39.03 -2.95
C GLN A 9 4.74 38.73 -3.88
N ASP A 10 5.93 38.49 -3.32
CA ASP A 10 7.12 38.10 -4.09
C ASP A 10 6.86 36.84 -4.94
N LEU A 11 6.17 35.83 -4.38
CA LEU A 11 5.82 34.61 -5.10
C LEU A 11 4.85 34.88 -6.26
N LEU A 12 3.81 35.69 -6.02
CA LEU A 12 2.83 36.05 -7.05
C LEU A 12 3.48 36.84 -8.19
N GLU A 13 4.36 37.79 -7.87
CA GLU A 13 5.10 38.59 -8.84
C GLU A 13 6.09 37.75 -9.65
N ALA A 14 6.68 36.72 -9.04
CA ALA A 14 7.49 35.72 -9.73
C ALA A 14 6.67 34.76 -10.62
N GLY A 15 5.34 34.89 -10.66
CA GLY A 15 4.45 34.11 -11.52
C GLY A 15 3.83 32.88 -10.85
N ALA A 16 3.92 32.74 -9.52
CA ALA A 16 3.23 31.67 -8.82
C ALA A 16 1.70 31.84 -8.94
N ILE A 17 1.01 30.73 -9.20
CA ILE A 17 -0.45 30.70 -9.22
C ILE A 17 -0.94 30.20 -7.86
N PRO A 18 -1.67 31.02 -7.09
CA PRO A 18 -2.17 30.60 -5.79
C PRO A 18 -3.29 29.57 -5.95
N LEU A 19 -3.25 28.53 -5.13
CA LEU A 19 -4.32 27.54 -5.02
C LEU A 19 -5.10 27.75 -3.72
N PRO A 20 -6.39 27.36 -3.66
CA PRO A 20 -7.13 27.34 -2.40
C PRO A 20 -6.42 26.50 -1.33
N PRO A 21 -6.52 26.88 -0.04
CA PRO A 21 -5.89 26.12 1.03
C PRO A 21 -6.49 24.71 1.10
N GLY A 22 -5.67 23.71 0.82
CA GLY A 22 -6.10 22.31 0.77
C GLY A 22 -5.03 21.38 0.21
N CYS A 23 -5.39 20.10 0.06
CA CYS A 23 -4.47 19.08 -0.43
C CYS A 23 -4.08 19.27 -1.91
N GLY A 24 -5.06 19.59 -2.78
CA GLY A 24 -4.83 19.90 -4.19
C GLY A 24 -3.96 18.86 -4.93
N PRO A 25 -2.95 19.31 -5.72
CA PRO A 25 -2.10 18.43 -6.51
C PRO A 25 -1.34 17.35 -5.73
N CYS A 26 -1.09 17.56 -4.44
CA CYS A 26 -0.42 16.59 -3.56
C CYS A 26 -1.15 15.23 -3.52
N ILE A 27 -2.46 15.25 -3.75
CA ILE A 27 -3.32 14.06 -3.78
C ILE A 27 -3.87 13.75 -5.17
N GLY A 28 -3.36 14.44 -6.20
CA GLY A 28 -3.81 14.25 -7.58
C GLY A 28 -5.13 14.93 -7.91
N LEU A 29 -5.51 15.99 -7.18
CA LEU A 29 -6.76 16.73 -7.42
C LEU A 29 -6.50 18.21 -7.75
N GLY A 30 -7.42 18.83 -8.50
CA GLY A 30 -7.39 20.26 -8.78
C GLY A 30 -6.44 20.67 -9.89
N ALA A 31 -6.00 21.93 -9.86
CA ALA A 31 -5.14 22.53 -10.89
C ALA A 31 -3.66 22.27 -10.60
N GLY A 32 -2.84 22.07 -11.64
CA GLY A 32 -1.40 21.81 -11.52
C GLY A 32 -1.03 20.32 -11.50
N LEU A 33 -1.89 19.46 -12.06
CA LEU A 33 -1.58 18.04 -12.25
C LEU A 33 -0.65 17.85 -13.45
N LEU A 34 0.30 16.93 -13.30
CA LEU A 34 1.25 16.57 -14.34
C LEU A 34 0.57 15.78 -15.47
N LYS A 35 0.97 16.05 -16.70
CA LYS A 35 0.55 15.33 -17.92
C LYS A 35 1.63 14.35 -18.37
N ASP A 36 1.29 13.50 -19.33
CA ASP A 36 2.21 12.51 -19.90
C ASP A 36 3.50 13.16 -20.40
N GLY A 37 4.64 12.62 -19.94
CA GLY A 37 5.97 13.09 -20.32
C GLY A 37 6.44 14.37 -19.61
N GLU A 38 5.64 14.95 -18.71
CA GLU A 38 6.07 16.10 -17.91
C GLU A 38 6.93 15.68 -16.72
N VAL A 39 7.86 16.58 -16.34
CA VAL A 39 8.65 16.47 -15.12
C VAL A 39 8.17 17.54 -14.13
N GLY A 40 7.80 17.11 -12.93
CA GLY A 40 7.38 18.00 -11.84
C GLY A 40 8.25 17.83 -10.60
N ILE A 41 8.54 18.94 -9.92
CA ILE A 41 9.18 18.94 -8.60
C ILE A 41 8.25 19.62 -7.59
N SER A 42 8.11 19.06 -6.39
CA SER A 42 7.19 19.60 -5.39
C SER A 42 7.73 19.50 -3.97
N ALA A 43 7.23 20.38 -3.10
CA ALA A 43 7.51 20.36 -1.67
C ALA A 43 6.49 19.52 -0.88
N THR A 44 5.92 18.52 -1.55
CA THR A 44 5.06 17.53 -0.92
C THR A 44 5.90 16.41 -0.32
N ASN A 45 5.25 15.37 0.21
CA ASN A 45 5.93 14.25 0.87
C ASN A 45 5.84 12.93 0.08
N ARG A 46 5.20 12.90 -1.10
CA ARG A 46 4.94 11.67 -1.86
C ARG A 46 4.94 11.93 -3.37
N ASN A 47 5.65 11.09 -4.12
CA ASN A 47 5.80 11.16 -5.57
C ASN A 47 5.56 9.81 -6.26
N PHE A 48 4.64 8.99 -5.73
CA PHE A 48 4.33 7.71 -6.35
C PHE A 48 3.79 7.89 -7.78
N LYS A 49 3.97 6.86 -8.63
CA LYS A 49 3.47 6.84 -10.00
C LYS A 49 1.97 7.16 -10.03
N GLY A 50 1.58 8.18 -10.82
CA GLY A 50 0.18 8.62 -10.94
C GLY A 50 -0.37 9.43 -9.76
N ARG A 51 0.45 9.73 -8.75
CA ARG A 51 0.00 10.44 -7.54
C ARG A 51 -0.37 11.90 -7.81
N MET A 52 0.40 12.58 -8.66
CA MET A 52 0.28 14.01 -8.93
C MET A 52 -0.30 14.30 -10.32
N GLY A 53 -1.01 13.33 -10.92
CA GLY A 53 -1.55 13.44 -12.27
C GLY A 53 -1.28 12.17 -13.07
N SER A 54 -0.68 12.31 -14.25
CA SER A 54 -0.42 11.20 -15.16
C SER A 54 0.51 10.14 -14.54
N PRO A 55 0.24 8.83 -14.76
CA PRO A 55 1.17 7.76 -14.44
C PRO A 55 2.42 7.73 -15.36
N ASN A 56 2.43 8.52 -16.44
CA ASN A 56 3.56 8.64 -17.38
C ASN A 56 4.37 9.94 -17.16
N ALA A 57 4.18 10.60 -16.02
CA ALA A 57 4.96 11.77 -15.61
C ALA A 57 6.01 11.39 -14.56
N ASP A 58 7.10 12.17 -14.50
CA ASP A 58 8.13 12.03 -13.48
C ASP A 58 7.92 13.08 -12.39
N ALA A 59 7.74 12.63 -11.14
CA ALA A 59 7.53 13.50 -9.99
C ALA A 59 8.69 13.40 -9.00
N TYR A 60 9.25 14.55 -8.61
CA TYR A 60 10.35 14.68 -7.66
C TYR A 60 9.92 15.44 -6.41
N LEU A 61 10.56 15.11 -5.28
CA LEU A 61 10.33 15.77 -3.99
C LEU A 61 11.57 16.55 -3.57
N ALA A 62 11.37 17.76 -3.09
CA ALA A 62 12.44 18.57 -2.53
C ALA A 62 11.92 19.55 -1.49
N SER A 63 12.82 20.32 -0.87
CA SER A 63 12.41 21.39 0.04
C SER A 63 11.74 22.54 -0.73
N PRO A 64 10.91 23.38 -0.08
CA PRO A 64 10.32 24.56 -0.73
C PRO A 64 11.35 25.47 -1.43
N ALA A 65 12.55 25.61 -0.87
CA ALA A 65 13.60 26.44 -1.44
C ALA A 65 14.16 25.85 -2.76
N VAL A 66 14.36 24.53 -2.83
CA VAL A 66 14.81 23.83 -4.04
C VAL A 66 13.73 23.86 -5.12
N VAL A 67 12.45 23.72 -4.73
CA VAL A 67 11.32 23.85 -5.67
C VAL A 67 11.25 25.25 -6.26
N ALA A 68 11.39 26.30 -5.45
CA ALA A 68 11.37 27.68 -5.92
C ALA A 68 12.56 27.97 -6.87
N ALA A 69 13.77 27.53 -6.51
CA ALA A 69 14.94 27.65 -7.38
C ALA A 69 14.74 26.93 -8.72
N SER A 70 14.26 25.69 -8.68
CA SER A 70 13.99 24.89 -9.88
C SER A 70 12.91 25.53 -10.77
N ALA A 71 11.87 26.12 -10.17
CA ALA A 71 10.82 26.81 -10.91
C ALA A 71 11.35 28.06 -11.65
N LEU A 72 12.30 28.78 -11.06
CA LEU A 72 12.96 29.93 -11.69
C LEU A 72 13.94 29.49 -12.80
N SER A 73 14.69 28.42 -12.56
CA SER A 73 15.71 27.91 -13.50
C SER A 73 15.12 27.12 -14.67
N GLY A 74 13.90 26.58 -14.53
CA GLY A 74 13.23 25.74 -15.55
C GLY A 74 13.78 24.30 -15.64
N TYR A 75 14.67 23.93 -14.73
CA TYR A 75 15.20 22.56 -14.53
C TYR A 75 15.46 22.34 -13.03
N ILE A 76 15.69 21.10 -12.61
CA ILE A 76 15.94 20.78 -11.19
C ILE A 76 17.26 21.42 -10.75
N ASP A 77 17.18 22.37 -9.81
CA ASP A 77 18.27 23.24 -9.38
C ASP A 77 18.24 23.46 -7.86
N ILE A 78 19.38 23.82 -7.27
CA ILE A 78 19.53 24.05 -5.82
C ILE A 78 19.95 25.51 -5.53
N PRO A 79 19.40 26.15 -4.48
CA PRO A 79 19.72 27.54 -4.17
C PRO A 79 21.01 27.70 -3.33
N PHE A 80 21.80 26.64 -3.18
CA PHE A 80 23.00 26.61 -2.33
C PHE A 80 24.14 25.84 -3.03
N PRO A 81 25.41 26.07 -2.65
CA PRO A 81 26.54 25.35 -3.22
C PRO A 81 26.41 23.83 -3.01
N SER A 82 26.75 23.03 -4.03
CA SER A 82 26.91 21.59 -3.85
C SER A 82 28.33 21.30 -3.37
N ASP A 83 28.53 21.24 -2.06
CA ASP A 83 29.73 20.59 -1.53
C ASP A 83 29.51 19.07 -1.61
N ASP A 84 30.48 18.33 -2.17
CA ASP A 84 30.45 16.87 -2.22
C ASP A 84 30.63 16.30 -0.79
N VAL A 85 29.52 16.17 -0.07
CA VAL A 85 29.52 15.55 1.26
C VAL A 85 29.22 14.06 1.12
N THR A 86 30.14 13.20 1.57
CA THR A 86 29.87 11.76 1.66
C THR A 86 28.92 11.48 2.83
N PRO A 87 27.77 10.81 2.61
CA PRO A 87 26.88 10.44 3.71
C PRO A 87 27.59 9.55 4.72
N GLN A 88 27.42 9.83 6.02
CA GLN A 88 27.89 8.98 7.11
C GLN A 88 26.71 8.20 7.68
N GLY A 89 26.81 6.87 7.78
CA GLY A 89 25.76 6.01 8.32
C GLY A 89 26.24 4.60 8.70
N GLU A 90 25.51 3.95 9.58
CA GLU A 90 25.75 2.57 10.05
C GLU A 90 24.45 1.75 9.96
N ILE A 91 24.55 0.45 9.66
CA ILE A 91 23.40 -0.47 9.58
C ILE A 91 23.57 -1.57 10.63
N HIS A 92 22.56 -1.73 11.50
CA HIS A 92 22.49 -2.83 12.46
C HIS A 92 21.39 -3.82 12.07
N HIS A 93 21.77 -5.05 11.72
CA HIS A 93 20.82 -6.14 11.49
C HIS A 93 20.45 -6.80 12.81
N LYS A 94 19.15 -6.82 13.14
CA LYS A 94 18.62 -7.59 14.27
C LYS A 94 18.02 -8.89 13.74
N GLU A 95 18.62 -10.03 14.07
CA GLU A 95 18.05 -11.33 13.73
C GLU A 95 16.76 -11.55 14.52
N LYS A 96 15.71 -12.03 13.84
CA LYS A 96 14.47 -12.42 14.49
C LYS A 96 14.69 -13.83 15.06
N PRO A 97 14.36 -14.10 16.34
CA PRO A 97 14.46 -15.45 16.88
C PRO A 97 13.59 -16.41 16.07
N ASP A 98 14.05 -17.65 15.92
CA ASP A 98 13.23 -18.71 15.33
C ASP A 98 11.91 -18.83 16.11
N GLN A 99 10.79 -18.70 15.39
CA GLN A 99 9.48 -19.00 15.97
C GLN A 99 9.42 -20.51 16.18
N ALA A 100 9.52 -20.95 17.44
CA ALA A 100 9.16 -22.30 17.85
C ALA A 100 7.75 -22.64 17.35
N ASP A 101 7.47 -23.93 17.09
CA ASP A 101 6.15 -24.46 16.67
C ASP A 101 5.02 -23.94 17.56
N ALA A 102 4.48 -22.77 17.20
CA ALA A 102 3.46 -22.07 17.96
C ALA A 102 2.12 -22.61 17.50
N HIS A 103 1.67 -23.71 18.12
CA HIS A 103 0.28 -24.10 18.02
C HIS A 103 -0.59 -23.04 18.73
N VAL A 104 -1.42 -22.35 17.96
CA VAL A 104 -2.34 -21.33 18.50
C VAL A 104 -3.76 -21.86 18.52
N THR A 105 -4.48 -21.49 19.57
CA THR A 105 -5.90 -21.77 19.71
C THR A 105 -6.67 -21.10 18.59
N ILE A 106 -7.45 -21.87 17.85
CA ILE A 106 -8.40 -21.34 16.88
C ILE A 106 -9.74 -21.17 17.60
N ILE A 107 -10.21 -19.93 17.71
CA ILE A 107 -11.50 -19.65 18.34
C ILE A 107 -12.64 -20.20 17.48
N GLU A 108 -13.75 -20.58 18.13
CA GLU A 108 -14.92 -21.07 17.42
C GLU A 108 -15.44 -20.01 16.43
N GLY A 109 -15.62 -20.40 15.17
CA GLY A 109 -16.07 -19.53 14.07
C GLY A 109 -14.95 -18.84 13.28
N PHE A 110 -13.70 -18.90 13.72
CA PHE A 110 -12.55 -18.51 12.89
C PHE A 110 -12.15 -19.67 11.95
N PRO A 111 -11.82 -19.42 10.67
CA PRO A 111 -11.45 -20.48 9.75
C PRO A 111 -10.16 -21.20 10.20
N ALA A 112 -10.21 -22.53 10.29
CA ALA A 112 -9.02 -23.33 10.60
C ALA A 112 -8.01 -23.33 9.45
N GLU A 113 -8.50 -23.29 8.21
CA GLU A 113 -7.68 -23.17 7.01
C GLU A 113 -8.35 -22.31 5.94
N ILE A 114 -7.53 -21.70 5.08
CA ILE A 114 -7.96 -21.08 3.81
C ILE A 114 -7.11 -21.63 2.69
N SER A 115 -7.72 -21.97 1.56
CA SER A 115 -7.02 -22.48 0.37
C SER A 115 -7.40 -21.71 -0.88
N GLY A 116 -6.45 -21.49 -1.77
CA GLY A 116 -6.66 -20.74 -3.01
C GLY A 116 -5.48 -20.82 -3.96
N GLU A 117 -5.68 -20.38 -5.20
CA GLU A 117 -4.57 -20.19 -6.13
C GLU A 117 -3.85 -18.87 -5.82
N VAL A 118 -2.52 -18.86 -5.88
CA VAL A 118 -1.72 -17.70 -5.53
C VAL A 118 -1.62 -16.75 -6.73
N ILE A 119 -1.96 -15.49 -6.49
CA ILE A 119 -1.73 -14.36 -7.40
C ILE A 119 -0.56 -13.57 -6.85
N PHE A 120 0.56 -13.57 -7.56
CA PHE A 120 1.79 -12.93 -7.12
C PHE A 120 1.97 -11.55 -7.76
N CYS A 121 2.11 -10.53 -6.92
CA CYS A 121 2.47 -9.16 -7.28
C CYS A 121 3.85 -8.84 -6.68
N HIS A 122 4.88 -8.78 -7.52
CA HIS A 122 6.28 -8.78 -7.06
C HIS A 122 6.76 -7.48 -6.40
N GLN A 123 5.98 -6.40 -6.53
CA GLN A 123 6.37 -5.04 -6.18
C GLN A 123 6.57 -4.88 -4.68
N ASP A 124 7.78 -4.47 -4.29
CA ASP A 124 8.04 -3.96 -2.94
C ASP A 124 7.55 -2.53 -2.82
N ASN A 125 7.15 -2.13 -1.62
CA ASN A 125 6.58 -0.83 -1.32
C ASN A 125 5.32 -0.53 -2.15
N LEU A 126 4.54 -1.55 -2.51
CA LEU A 126 3.24 -1.35 -3.15
C LEU A 126 2.35 -0.55 -2.20
N ASN A 127 2.13 0.71 -2.52
CA ASN A 127 1.43 1.66 -1.68
C ASN A 127 -0.10 1.55 -1.84
N THR A 128 -0.83 2.22 -0.96
CA THR A 128 -2.30 2.22 -1.01
C THR A 128 -2.88 2.91 -2.24
N ASP A 129 -2.16 3.78 -2.96
CA ASP A 129 -2.64 4.33 -4.26
C ASP A 129 -2.54 3.30 -5.38
N GLY A 130 -1.55 2.42 -5.31
CA GLY A 130 -1.42 1.28 -6.22
C GLY A 130 -2.54 0.26 -6.00
N ILE A 131 -2.95 0.05 -4.74
CA ILE A 131 -4.03 -0.89 -4.37
C ILE A 131 -5.42 -0.28 -4.61
N TYR A 132 -5.63 0.98 -4.22
CA TYR A 132 -6.89 1.70 -4.38
C TYR A 132 -6.63 3.16 -4.75
N PRO A 133 -6.95 3.59 -5.98
CA PRO A 133 -6.60 4.91 -6.47
C PRO A 133 -7.18 6.06 -5.65
N GLY A 134 -6.34 7.07 -5.38
CA GLY A 134 -6.73 8.28 -4.64
C GLY A 134 -7.97 8.99 -5.16
N LYS A 135 -8.19 9.00 -6.48
CA LYS A 135 -9.34 9.67 -7.11
C LYS A 135 -10.71 9.17 -6.64
N TYR A 136 -10.80 7.97 -6.07
CA TYR A 136 -12.04 7.41 -5.54
C TYR A 136 -12.21 7.58 -4.01
N THR A 137 -11.25 8.21 -3.33
CA THR A 137 -11.21 8.24 -1.85
C THR A 137 -12.37 9.03 -1.23
N TYR A 138 -12.83 10.08 -1.91
CA TYR A 138 -13.86 10.99 -1.40
C TYR A 138 -15.21 10.81 -2.11
N GLN A 139 -15.45 9.62 -2.65
CA GLN A 139 -16.74 9.22 -3.20
C GLN A 139 -17.48 8.45 -2.11
N ASP A 140 -18.26 9.15 -1.28
CA ASP A 140 -18.89 8.58 -0.08
C ASP A 140 -19.93 7.50 -0.40
N ASP A 141 -20.49 7.52 -1.61
CA ASP A 141 -21.49 6.56 -2.11
C ASP A 141 -20.88 5.40 -2.91
N ILE A 142 -19.54 5.25 -2.91
CA ILE A 142 -18.89 4.21 -3.69
C ILE A 142 -19.28 2.81 -3.20
N THR A 143 -19.86 2.03 -4.10
CA THR A 143 -20.36 0.68 -3.77
C THR A 143 -19.21 -0.31 -3.59
N PRO A 144 -19.40 -1.40 -2.80
CA PRO A 144 -18.46 -2.51 -2.73
C PRO A 144 -18.07 -3.08 -4.09
N GLN A 145 -19.04 -3.19 -5.00
CA GLN A 145 -18.82 -3.64 -6.37
C GLN A 145 -17.90 -2.70 -7.14
N LYS A 146 -18.07 -1.38 -6.98
CA LYS A 146 -17.20 -0.41 -7.64
C LYS A 146 -15.79 -0.44 -7.05
N GLN A 147 -15.64 -0.55 -5.73
CA GLN A 147 -14.32 -0.75 -5.11
C GLN A 147 -13.61 -2.00 -5.66
N ALA A 148 -14.34 -3.11 -5.79
CA ALA A 148 -13.82 -4.35 -6.35
C ALA A 148 -13.45 -4.25 -7.85
N GLU A 149 -14.09 -3.36 -8.60
CA GLU A 149 -13.79 -3.11 -10.01
C GLU A 149 -12.48 -2.33 -10.18
N VAL A 150 -12.25 -1.33 -9.33
CA VAL A 150 -11.11 -0.39 -9.44
C VAL A 150 -9.87 -0.86 -8.67
N VAL A 151 -9.97 -1.99 -7.96
CA VAL A 151 -8.87 -2.52 -7.16
C VAL A 151 -7.64 -2.79 -8.04
N MET A 152 -6.49 -2.31 -7.56
CA MET A 152 -5.18 -2.45 -8.20
C MET A 152 -5.04 -1.79 -9.59
N GLU A 153 -5.99 -0.95 -10.06
CA GLU A 153 -5.92 -0.38 -11.42
C GLU A 153 -4.67 0.50 -11.65
N ASN A 154 -4.19 1.17 -10.60
CA ASN A 154 -2.98 2.01 -10.66
C ASN A 154 -1.69 1.17 -10.63
N TYR A 155 -1.76 -0.04 -10.07
CA TYR A 155 -0.66 -0.98 -10.08
C TYR A 155 -0.60 -1.75 -11.40
N ASP A 156 -1.67 -2.48 -11.73
CA ASP A 156 -1.81 -3.28 -12.95
C ASP A 156 -3.28 -3.21 -13.43
N PRO A 157 -3.57 -2.48 -14.52
CA PRO A 157 -4.92 -2.40 -15.10
C PRO A 157 -5.52 -3.75 -15.50
N ALA A 158 -4.70 -4.80 -15.68
CA ALA A 158 -5.17 -6.15 -15.99
C ALA A 158 -5.52 -6.97 -14.74
N PHE A 159 -5.18 -6.52 -13.53
CA PHE A 159 -5.36 -7.27 -12.28
C PHE A 159 -6.79 -7.81 -12.12
N GLY A 160 -7.79 -6.94 -12.29
CA GLY A 160 -9.20 -7.30 -12.18
C GLY A 160 -9.69 -8.34 -13.21
N LYS A 161 -8.92 -8.64 -14.26
CA LYS A 161 -9.22 -9.71 -15.22
C LYS A 161 -8.49 -11.02 -14.91
N ILE A 162 -7.37 -10.93 -14.19
CA ILE A 162 -6.51 -12.07 -13.82
C ILE A 162 -7.05 -12.79 -12.59
N VAL A 163 -7.54 -12.02 -11.63
CA VAL A 163 -7.93 -12.47 -10.29
C VAL A 163 -9.38 -12.95 -10.24
N LYS A 164 -9.60 -14.03 -9.49
CA LYS A 164 -10.90 -14.66 -9.23
C LYS A 164 -11.18 -14.69 -7.73
N GLU A 165 -12.45 -14.84 -7.38
CA GLU A 165 -12.87 -15.07 -6.00
C GLU A 165 -12.19 -16.33 -5.43
N GLY A 166 -11.73 -16.23 -4.17
CA GLY A 166 -11.00 -17.30 -3.46
C GLY A 166 -9.50 -17.36 -3.74
N ASP A 167 -8.98 -16.59 -4.70
CA ASP A 167 -7.53 -16.49 -4.94
C ASP A 167 -6.80 -15.84 -3.74
N ILE A 168 -5.59 -16.29 -3.43
CA ILE A 168 -4.74 -15.71 -2.39
C ILE A 168 -3.80 -14.69 -3.01
N LEU A 169 -3.86 -13.43 -2.56
CA LEU A 169 -2.90 -12.41 -3.00
C LEU A 169 -1.57 -12.59 -2.27
N ALA A 170 -0.47 -12.60 -3.02
CA ALA A 170 0.88 -12.56 -2.51
C ALA A 170 1.58 -11.27 -2.97
N GLY A 171 1.95 -10.40 -2.03
CA GLY A 171 2.64 -9.13 -2.27
C GLY A 171 4.12 -9.15 -1.88
N GLY A 172 4.89 -8.16 -2.34
CA GLY A 172 6.27 -7.94 -1.93
C GLY A 172 6.43 -7.51 -0.46
N TYR A 173 7.55 -6.85 -0.15
CA TYR A 173 7.83 -6.24 1.14
C TYR A 173 7.18 -4.88 1.28
N ASN A 174 6.87 -4.50 2.52
CA ASN A 174 6.31 -3.21 2.88
C ASN A 174 5.01 -2.92 2.09
N PHE A 175 4.12 -3.90 2.05
CA PHE A 175 2.84 -3.82 1.34
C PHE A 175 1.87 -2.86 2.04
N GLY A 176 1.13 -2.07 1.27
CA GLY A 176 0.13 -1.13 1.78
C GLY A 176 0.73 0.14 2.40
N THR A 177 1.89 0.61 1.92
CA THR A 177 2.49 1.85 2.41
C THR A 177 1.69 3.10 2.01
N GLY A 178 1.99 4.23 2.66
CA GLY A 178 1.48 5.53 2.24
C GLY A 178 0.21 5.95 2.97
N SER A 179 -0.89 6.16 2.26
CA SER A 179 -2.11 6.74 2.85
C SER A 179 -2.85 5.73 3.71
N SER A 180 -3.51 6.21 4.78
CA SER A 180 -4.25 5.39 5.76
C SER A 180 -5.65 4.95 5.29
N ARG A 181 -5.92 4.98 3.98
CA ARG A 181 -7.22 4.60 3.41
C ARG A 181 -7.54 3.14 3.73
N GLU A 182 -8.65 2.92 4.41
CA GLU A 182 -9.17 1.57 4.70
C GLU A 182 -9.69 0.88 3.43
N GLN A 183 -10.09 1.68 2.42
CA GLN A 183 -10.56 1.21 1.12
C GLN A 183 -9.55 0.32 0.39
N ALA A 184 -8.25 0.50 0.65
CA ALA A 184 -7.23 -0.38 0.10
C ALA A 184 -7.39 -1.84 0.56
N ALA A 185 -7.86 -2.06 1.79
CA ALA A 185 -8.15 -3.41 2.28
C ALA A 185 -9.55 -3.89 1.86
N THR A 186 -10.58 -3.03 1.98
CA THR A 186 -11.95 -3.43 1.62
C THR A 186 -12.10 -3.71 0.13
N ALA A 187 -11.41 -2.99 -0.76
CA ALA A 187 -11.44 -3.26 -2.19
C ALA A 187 -10.91 -4.67 -2.53
N LEU A 188 -9.85 -5.13 -1.85
CA LEU A 188 -9.34 -6.50 -2.00
C LEU A 188 -10.32 -7.53 -1.44
N LYS A 189 -10.92 -7.26 -0.28
CA LYS A 189 -11.97 -8.10 0.31
C LYS A 189 -13.19 -8.22 -0.61
N TYR A 190 -13.71 -7.10 -1.11
CA TYR A 190 -14.86 -7.05 -2.01
C TYR A 190 -14.57 -7.65 -3.39
N ARG A 191 -13.30 -7.68 -3.80
CA ARG A 191 -12.86 -8.43 -4.97
C ARG A 191 -12.97 -9.95 -4.79
N GLY A 192 -13.25 -10.42 -3.57
CA GLY A 192 -13.42 -11.83 -3.24
C GLY A 192 -12.12 -12.51 -2.82
N LEU A 193 -11.09 -11.74 -2.46
CA LEU A 193 -9.86 -12.31 -1.92
C LEU A 193 -10.06 -12.60 -0.43
N PRO A 194 -9.66 -13.78 0.07
CA PRO A 194 -9.86 -14.14 1.46
C PRO A 194 -8.76 -13.57 2.38
N LEU A 195 -7.56 -13.36 1.84
CA LEU A 195 -6.42 -12.78 2.55
C LEU A 195 -5.35 -12.23 1.59
N VAL A 196 -4.42 -11.47 2.16
CA VAL A 196 -3.14 -11.12 1.54
C VAL A 196 -1.97 -11.68 2.36
N VAL A 197 -1.02 -12.31 1.67
CA VAL A 197 0.28 -12.70 2.23
C VAL A 197 1.32 -11.74 1.68
N ALA A 198 2.21 -11.21 2.51
CA ALA A 198 3.28 -10.32 2.05
C ALA A 198 4.59 -10.58 2.79
N GLY A 199 5.71 -10.05 2.28
CA GLY A 199 7.01 -10.17 2.94
C GLY A 199 7.00 -9.35 4.23
N SER A 200 6.38 -8.19 4.17
CA SER A 200 5.99 -7.38 5.33
C SER A 200 4.88 -6.40 4.94
N PHE A 201 4.20 -5.83 5.92
CA PHE A 201 3.21 -4.78 5.71
C PHE A 201 3.62 -3.45 6.35
N SER A 202 3.07 -2.36 5.82
CA SER A 202 2.91 -1.12 6.59
C SER A 202 1.94 -1.37 7.76
N GLU A 203 2.30 -0.94 8.96
CA GLU A 203 1.49 -1.12 10.17
C GLU A 203 0.07 -0.56 10.02
N THR A 204 -0.06 0.63 9.43
CA THR A 204 -1.37 1.26 9.20
C THR A 204 -2.25 0.39 8.31
N TYR A 205 -1.70 -0.15 7.22
CA TYR A 205 -2.48 -1.01 6.33
C TYR A 205 -2.87 -2.32 7.02
N LYS A 206 -1.93 -2.95 7.74
CA LYS A 206 -2.20 -4.19 8.47
C LYS A 206 -3.31 -4.01 9.50
N ARG A 207 -3.31 -2.87 10.22
CA ARG A 207 -4.39 -2.54 11.16
C ARG A 207 -5.72 -2.31 10.45
N ASN A 208 -5.74 -1.55 9.36
CA ASN A 208 -6.94 -1.31 8.57
C ASN A 208 -7.54 -2.62 8.02
N ALA A 209 -6.70 -3.52 7.52
CA ALA A 209 -7.14 -4.82 7.04
C ALA A 209 -7.86 -5.62 8.12
N ILE A 210 -7.21 -5.79 9.29
CA ILE A 210 -7.80 -6.50 10.43
C ILE A 210 -9.10 -5.82 10.89
N ASN A 211 -9.09 -4.50 11.05
CA ASN A 211 -10.27 -3.73 11.44
C ASN A 211 -11.45 -3.92 10.47
N ASN A 212 -11.18 -4.20 9.19
CA ASN A 212 -12.20 -4.44 8.18
C ASN A 212 -12.48 -5.94 7.95
N GLY A 213 -12.01 -6.82 8.84
CA GLY A 213 -12.24 -8.25 8.73
C GLY A 213 -11.50 -8.90 7.55
N PHE A 214 -10.37 -8.33 7.12
CA PHE A 214 -9.53 -8.84 6.03
C PHE A 214 -8.18 -9.30 6.57
N LEU A 215 -7.80 -10.54 6.27
CA LEU A 215 -6.58 -11.15 6.80
C LEU A 215 -5.33 -10.66 6.06
N ALA A 216 -4.29 -10.33 6.83
CA ALA A 216 -2.97 -9.95 6.35
C ALA A 216 -1.89 -10.75 7.09
N ILE A 217 -1.12 -11.57 6.36
CA ILE A 217 -0.15 -12.53 6.91
C ILE A 217 1.27 -12.22 6.42
N ASP A 218 2.18 -11.91 7.35
CA ASP A 218 3.60 -11.75 7.04
C ASP A 218 4.24 -13.14 6.87
N CYS A 219 4.76 -13.44 5.68
CA CYS A 219 5.51 -14.66 5.42
C CYS A 219 6.68 -14.39 4.45
N PRO A 220 7.78 -13.77 4.93
CA PRO A 220 8.99 -13.54 4.14
C PRO A 220 9.47 -14.76 3.34
N PRO A 221 9.63 -15.97 3.94
CA PRO A 221 10.19 -17.11 3.19
C PRO A 221 9.28 -17.56 2.03
N PHE A 222 7.96 -17.40 2.14
CA PHE A 222 7.03 -17.70 1.05
C PHE A 222 7.16 -16.68 -0.09
N ILE A 223 7.27 -15.39 0.24
CA ILE A 223 7.42 -14.32 -0.74
C ILE A 223 8.79 -14.39 -1.44
N GLU A 224 9.87 -14.71 -0.72
CA GLU A 224 11.18 -14.95 -1.32
C GLU A 224 11.15 -16.09 -2.35
N MET A 225 10.43 -17.18 -2.05
CA MET A 225 10.25 -18.27 -3.01
C MET A 225 9.53 -17.80 -4.28
N LEU A 226 8.46 -17.02 -4.14
CA LEU A 226 7.71 -16.49 -5.30
C LEU A 226 8.56 -15.50 -6.12
N LYS A 227 9.28 -14.58 -5.47
CA LYS A 227 10.21 -13.66 -6.13
C LYS A 227 11.27 -14.40 -6.95
N LYS A 228 11.91 -15.41 -6.35
CA LYS A 228 12.93 -16.23 -7.02
C LYS A 228 12.39 -16.98 -8.23
N ARG A 229 11.13 -17.42 -8.18
CA ARG A 229 10.52 -18.23 -9.26
C ARG A 229 9.97 -17.40 -10.41
N PHE A 230 9.27 -16.32 -10.10
CA PHE A 230 8.50 -15.56 -11.10
C PHE A 230 9.15 -14.24 -11.51
N GLY A 231 10.17 -13.79 -10.78
CA GLY A 231 10.89 -12.56 -11.09
C GLY A 231 9.99 -11.31 -11.02
N ASN A 232 10.29 -10.33 -11.87
CA ASN A 232 9.62 -9.03 -11.91
C ASN A 232 9.20 -8.61 -13.33
N ASP A 233 9.18 -9.55 -14.30
CA ASP A 233 8.84 -9.25 -15.71
C ASP A 233 7.36 -8.89 -15.90
N LYS A 234 6.48 -9.45 -15.06
CA LYS A 234 5.04 -9.20 -15.07
C LYS A 234 4.61 -8.67 -13.71
N LEU A 235 3.80 -7.60 -13.72
CA LEU A 235 3.26 -6.98 -12.51
C LEU A 235 2.42 -7.98 -11.73
N THR A 236 1.39 -8.56 -12.36
CA THR A 236 0.56 -9.61 -11.76
C THR A 236 0.79 -10.96 -12.43
N VAL A 237 1.07 -11.99 -11.63
CA VAL A 237 1.24 -13.37 -12.09
C VAL A 237 0.20 -14.28 -11.43
N ARG A 238 -0.67 -14.87 -12.24
CA ARG A 238 -1.45 -16.05 -11.83
C ARG A 238 -0.53 -17.26 -11.87
N THR A 239 -0.17 -17.77 -10.70
CA THR A 239 1.00 -18.67 -10.57
C THR A 239 0.72 -20.13 -10.91
N GLY A 240 -0.54 -20.57 -10.88
CA GLY A 240 -0.91 -21.99 -10.88
C GLY A 240 -0.63 -22.72 -9.56
N ILE A 241 -0.03 -22.05 -8.57
CA ILE A 241 0.28 -22.63 -7.27
C ILE A 241 -0.97 -22.57 -6.39
N LYS A 242 -1.45 -23.74 -5.93
CA LYS A 242 -2.43 -23.81 -4.85
C LYS A 242 -1.71 -23.77 -3.50
N ALA A 243 -2.07 -22.79 -2.68
CA ALA A 243 -1.58 -22.67 -1.31
C ALA A 243 -2.70 -22.98 -0.30
N ARG A 244 -2.31 -23.56 0.83
CA ARG A 244 -3.16 -23.76 2.02
C ARG A 244 -2.56 -22.98 3.18
N ILE A 245 -3.34 -22.09 3.78
CA ILE A 245 -2.96 -21.33 4.97
C ILE A 245 -3.54 -22.07 6.17
N LEU A 246 -2.68 -22.69 6.97
CA LEU A 246 -3.03 -23.47 8.13
C LEU A 246 -2.84 -22.60 9.38
N PHE A 247 -3.93 -22.07 9.95
CA PHE A 247 -3.84 -21.07 11.01
C PHE A 247 -3.43 -21.66 12.36
N LYS A 248 -3.82 -22.91 12.64
CA LYS A 248 -3.49 -23.58 13.90
C LYS A 248 -2.00 -23.86 14.02
N GLU A 249 -1.36 -24.22 12.91
CA GLU A 249 0.07 -24.51 12.79
C GLU A 249 0.90 -23.25 12.48
N ALA A 250 0.24 -22.15 12.11
CA ALA A 250 0.89 -20.94 11.58
C ALA A 250 1.81 -21.24 10.38
N MET A 251 1.31 -22.05 9.43
CA MET A 251 2.06 -22.52 8.27
C MET A 251 1.32 -22.27 6.96
N ILE A 252 2.06 -21.88 5.92
CA ILE A 252 1.62 -21.94 4.52
C ILE A 252 2.16 -23.22 3.91
N GLU A 253 1.28 -24.06 3.36
CA GLU A 253 1.67 -25.20 2.52
C GLU A 253 1.48 -24.86 1.04
N ALA A 254 2.55 -25.01 0.25
CA ALA A 254 2.49 -24.86 -1.19
C ALA A 254 3.54 -25.77 -1.84
N GLU A 255 3.15 -26.54 -2.86
CA GLU A 255 4.04 -27.45 -3.61
C GLU A 255 4.88 -28.37 -2.71
N SER A 256 4.24 -28.98 -1.71
CA SER A 256 4.88 -29.87 -0.73
C SER A 256 5.96 -29.22 0.14
N LYS A 257 6.05 -27.88 0.15
CA LYS A 257 6.89 -27.11 1.07
C LYS A 257 6.03 -26.39 2.10
N ARG A 258 6.63 -26.10 3.25
CA ARG A 258 6.01 -25.37 4.36
C ARG A 258 6.77 -24.08 4.64
N TYR A 259 6.03 -23.01 4.88
CA TYR A 259 6.56 -21.69 5.18
C TYR A 259 5.92 -21.17 6.48
N PRO A 260 6.70 -20.99 7.55
CA PRO A 260 6.15 -20.52 8.82
C PRO A 260 5.77 -19.04 8.73
N PHE A 261 4.74 -18.67 9.48
CA PHE A 261 4.34 -17.29 9.69
C PHE A 261 4.00 -17.03 11.16
N ALA A 262 3.86 -15.77 11.55
CA ALA A 262 3.47 -15.44 12.92
C ALA A 262 1.98 -15.72 13.13
N ALA A 263 1.66 -16.56 14.12
CA ALA A 263 0.28 -16.95 14.39
C ALA A 263 -0.65 -15.76 14.62
N VAL A 264 -1.90 -15.91 14.19
CA VAL A 264 -2.95 -14.90 14.38
C VAL A 264 -3.46 -14.99 15.81
N GLY A 265 -3.21 -13.96 16.62
CA GLY A 265 -3.66 -13.93 18.02
C GLY A 265 -5.19 -13.87 18.16
N GLU A 266 -5.71 -14.34 19.29
CA GLU A 266 -7.16 -14.47 19.56
C GLU A 266 -7.94 -13.16 19.34
N ALA A 267 -7.39 -12.01 19.75
CA ALA A 267 -8.01 -10.71 19.54
C ALA A 267 -8.14 -10.33 18.05
N ALA A 268 -7.19 -10.74 17.21
CA ALA A 268 -7.32 -10.54 15.77
C ALA A 268 -8.32 -11.56 15.20
N GLN A 269 -8.31 -12.80 15.67
CA GLN A 269 -9.28 -13.82 15.25
C GLN A 269 -10.72 -13.38 15.54
N SER A 270 -11.00 -12.79 16.71
CA SER A 270 -12.34 -12.33 17.09
C SER A 270 -12.85 -11.21 16.19
N ILE A 271 -11.99 -10.26 15.83
CA ILE A 271 -12.33 -9.18 14.89
C ILE A 271 -12.60 -9.75 13.48
N ILE A 272 -11.76 -10.68 13.00
CA ILE A 272 -11.94 -11.31 11.68
C ILE A 272 -13.25 -12.12 11.65
N LYS A 273 -13.53 -12.90 12.70
CA LYS A 273 -14.76 -13.69 12.85
C LYS A 273 -16.01 -12.81 12.77
N ALA A 274 -16.03 -11.67 13.47
CA ALA A 274 -17.14 -10.73 13.42
C ALA A 274 -17.26 -10.00 12.06
N GLY A 275 -16.30 -10.20 11.15
CA GLY A 275 -16.26 -9.55 9.84
C GLY A 275 -15.72 -8.12 9.87
N GLY A 276 -15.18 -7.67 11.02
CA GLY A 276 -14.61 -6.35 11.24
C GLY A 276 -14.80 -5.85 12.67
N LEU A 277 -14.05 -4.80 13.02
CA LEU A 277 -14.01 -4.22 14.35
C LEU A 277 -15.35 -3.58 14.73
N GLU A 278 -16.04 -2.94 13.78
CA GLU A 278 -17.35 -2.34 14.03
C GLU A 278 -18.37 -3.39 14.47
N ASN A 279 -18.45 -4.51 13.76
CA ASN A 279 -19.33 -5.62 14.10
C ASN A 279 -18.91 -6.26 15.42
N TRP A 280 -17.61 -6.45 15.66
CA TRP A 280 -17.11 -6.96 16.93
C TRP A 280 -17.53 -6.07 18.11
N VAL A 281 -17.41 -4.74 17.98
CA VAL A 281 -17.86 -3.79 19.01
C VAL A 281 -19.38 -3.88 19.21
N ARG A 282 -20.17 -4.05 18.14
CA ARG A 282 -21.62 -4.20 18.22
C ARG A 282 -21.99 -5.46 19.02
N GLU A 283 -21.37 -6.59 18.73
CA GLU A 283 -21.57 -7.84 19.48
C GLU A 283 -21.26 -7.66 20.97
N GLN A 284 -20.18 -6.95 21.32
CA GLN A 284 -19.78 -6.70 22.71
C GLN A 284 -20.69 -5.73 23.48
N LEU A 285 -21.51 -4.93 22.79
CA LEU A 285 -22.48 -4.04 23.41
C LEU A 285 -23.85 -4.69 23.60
N GLU A 286 -24.11 -5.80 22.90
CA GLU A 286 -25.34 -6.59 22.97
C GLU A 286 -25.28 -7.71 24.03
N GLU A 287 -24.07 -8.06 24.51
CA GLU A 287 -23.79 -8.96 25.66
C GLU A 287 -23.92 -8.26 27.02
#